data_AF-A0A158NZD1-F1
#
_entry.id   AF-A0A158NZD1-F1
#
_cell.length_a   1.000
_cell.length_b   1.000
_cell.length_c   1.000
_cell.angle_alpha   90.00
_cell.angle_beta   90.00
_cell.angle_gamma   90.00
#
_symmetry.space_group_name_H-M   'P 1'
#
loop_
_entity.id
_entity.type
_entity.pdbx_description
1 polymer ?
#
loop_
_entity_poly.entity_id
_entity_poly.type
_entity_poly.pdbx_seq_one_letter_code
_entity_poly.pdbx_strand_id
1 'polypeptide(L)'
;MADSALVYHARNPGFDPIYFIVFTIFYLLIPLIPRILDVVKPLNESRPLIYLIKNLEHINEIIRSIFFICAVFIHLVCMCIPGQLLIDRSIEVFDKAYDSAWYTFSIKTRRLLRILLYRSFSPCTLTAGKIFILSMTMCSSRIIQCDNIQFYEEIKDIRHVNQYGLSHALHGTENK
;
A
#
# COMPACT_ATOMS: atom_id res chain seq x y z
N MET A 1 -11.24 20.75 -33.10
CA MET A 1 -10.08 19.99 -32.56
C MET A 1 -9.96 20.10 -31.03
N ALA A 2 -10.55 21.12 -30.38
CA ALA A 2 -10.60 21.24 -28.91
C ALA A 2 -11.63 20.30 -28.23
N ASP A 3 -12.68 19.87 -28.93
CA ASP A 3 -13.80 19.11 -28.32
C ASP A 3 -13.46 17.67 -27.95
N SER A 4 -12.53 17.03 -28.65
CA SER A 4 -12.13 15.65 -28.35
C SER A 4 -11.36 15.53 -27.03
N ALA A 5 -10.64 16.58 -26.61
CA ALA A 5 -9.90 16.61 -25.35
C ALA A 5 -10.85 16.78 -24.15
N LEU A 6 -11.87 17.64 -24.29
CA LEU A 6 -12.89 17.84 -23.25
C LEU A 6 -13.79 16.61 -23.06
N VAL A 7 -14.15 15.92 -24.15
CA VAL A 7 -14.92 14.67 -24.08
C VAL A 7 -14.08 13.53 -23.46
N TYR A 8 -12.76 13.53 -23.66
CA TYR A 8 -11.87 12.56 -23.01
C TYR A 8 -11.78 12.79 -21.50
N HIS A 9 -11.69 14.06 -21.08
CA HIS A 9 -11.67 14.45 -19.67
C HIS A 9 -13.00 14.18 -18.96
N ALA A 10 -14.13 14.35 -19.65
CA ALA A 10 -15.47 14.12 -19.10
C ALA A 10 -15.86 12.62 -19.02
N ARG A 11 -15.24 11.74 -19.81
CA ARG A 11 -15.56 10.30 -19.84
C ARG A 11 -14.82 9.48 -18.77
N ASN A 12 -13.71 10.00 -18.23
CA ASN A 12 -12.92 9.33 -17.18
C ASN A 12 -12.65 10.29 -15.99
N PRO A 13 -13.65 10.59 -15.14
CA PRO A 13 -13.49 11.52 -14.02
C PRO A 13 -12.61 11.02 -12.86
N GLY A 14 -11.85 9.93 -13.02
CA GLY A 14 -11.24 9.19 -11.91
C GLY A 14 -9.71 9.15 -11.87
N PHE A 15 -8.98 9.69 -12.86
CA PHE A 15 -7.54 9.45 -12.91
C PHE A 15 -6.77 10.56 -13.62
N ASP A 16 -6.64 11.73 -12.98
CA ASP A 16 -5.67 12.72 -13.44
C ASP A 16 -4.28 12.35 -12.87
N PRO A 17 -3.30 12.01 -13.73
CA PRO A 17 -1.96 11.59 -13.30
C PRO A 17 -1.22 12.69 -12.50
N ILE A 18 -1.66 13.94 -12.64
CA ILE A 18 -1.16 15.10 -11.91
C ILE A 18 -1.34 14.90 -10.39
N TYR A 19 -2.50 14.43 -9.92
CA TYR A 19 -2.71 14.21 -8.48
C TYR A 19 -1.81 13.10 -7.95
N PHE A 20 -1.56 12.06 -8.74
CA PHE A 20 -0.68 10.97 -8.36
C PHE A 20 0.77 11.43 -8.23
N ILE A 21 1.24 12.24 -9.18
CA ILE A 21 2.58 12.83 -9.17
C ILE A 21 2.72 13.80 -7.98
N VAL A 22 1.76 14.69 -7.79
CA VAL A 22 1.77 15.66 -6.67
C VAL A 22 1.73 14.93 -5.33
N PHE A 23 0.86 13.92 -5.18
CA PHE A 23 0.78 13.09 -3.97
C PHE A 23 2.10 12.36 -3.70
N THR A 24 2.73 11.79 -4.74
CA THR A 24 4.03 11.12 -4.63
C THR A 24 5.15 12.08 -4.24
N ILE A 25 5.14 13.31 -4.76
CA ILE A 25 6.12 14.35 -4.38
C ILE A 25 5.94 14.76 -2.92
N PHE A 26 4.71 15.07 -2.48
CA PHE A 26 4.42 15.39 -1.08
C PHE A 26 4.82 14.24 -0.16
N TYR A 27 4.52 13.01 -0.56
CA TYR A 27 4.89 11.79 0.13
C TYR A 27 6.41 11.64 0.33
N LEU A 28 7.22 11.95 -0.70
CA LEU A 28 8.68 11.93 -0.60
C LEU A 28 9.24 13.07 0.27
N LEU A 29 8.48 14.13 0.50
CA LEU A 29 8.84 15.24 1.39
C LEU A 29 8.49 14.98 2.86
N ILE A 30 7.49 14.13 3.17
CA ILE A 30 7.14 13.72 4.55
C ILE A 30 8.36 13.22 5.36
N PRO A 31 9.24 12.32 4.85
CA PRO A 31 10.43 11.88 5.60
C PRO A 31 11.50 12.97 5.80
N LEU A 32 11.37 14.14 5.16
CA LEU A 32 12.27 15.28 5.37
C LEU A 32 11.84 16.17 6.55
N ILE A 33 10.55 16.17 6.91
CA ILE A 33 9.99 16.95 8.03
C ILE A 33 10.68 16.67 9.38
N PRO A 34 10.87 15.41 9.83
CA PRO A 34 11.55 15.16 11.10
C PRO A 34 13.00 15.64 11.10
N ARG A 35 13.71 15.52 9.96
CA ARG A 35 15.09 16.05 9.82
C ARG A 35 15.16 17.57 9.95
N ILE A 36 14.15 18.29 9.46
CA ILE A 36 14.07 19.76 9.61
C ILE A 36 13.77 20.12 11.06
N LEU A 37 12.85 19.40 11.71
CA LEU A 37 12.47 19.65 13.11
C LEU A 37 13.64 19.43 14.08
N ASP A 38 14.47 18.41 13.84
CA ASP A 38 15.68 18.12 14.63
C ASP A 38 16.78 19.19 14.49
N VAL A 39 16.78 19.97 13.40
CA VAL A 39 17.72 21.09 13.18
C VAL A 39 17.20 22.40 13.79
N VAL A 40 15.89 22.59 13.84
CA VAL A 40 15.25 23.82 14.35
C VAL A 40 15.05 23.78 15.88
N LYS A 41 14.71 22.61 16.44
CA LYS A 41 14.46 22.44 17.88
C LYS A 41 15.69 22.32 18.83
N PRO A 42 16.97 22.15 18.39
CA PRO A 42 18.10 22.02 19.30
C PRO A 42 18.55 23.38 19.89
N LEU A 43 18.01 24.51 19.41
CA LEU A 43 18.34 25.84 19.95
C LEU A 43 17.42 26.30 21.09
N ASN A 44 16.34 25.58 21.43
CA ASN A 44 15.35 26.10 22.38
C ASN A 44 15.16 25.23 23.64
N GLU A 45 16.07 25.49 24.60
CA GLU A 45 15.98 25.30 26.06
C GLU A 45 16.73 24.13 26.71
N SER A 46 17.52 24.52 27.71
CA SER A 46 18.52 23.77 28.48
C SER A 46 17.92 23.13 29.74
N ARG A 47 17.80 21.79 29.80
CA ARG A 47 17.52 20.99 31.03
C ARG A 47 18.20 19.60 30.93
N PRO A 48 18.42 18.84 32.03
CA PRO A 48 19.54 17.91 32.15
C PRO A 48 19.45 16.79 31.10
N LEU A 49 20.37 16.91 30.15
CA LEU A 49 20.10 16.68 28.73
C LEU A 49 20.07 15.19 28.37
N ILE A 50 20.92 14.39 29.01
CA ILE A 50 21.30 13.07 28.49
C ILE A 50 20.21 12.00 28.60
N TYR A 51 19.51 11.90 29.74
CA TYR A 51 18.46 10.89 29.92
C TYR A 51 17.18 11.25 29.16
N LEU A 52 16.85 12.54 29.12
CA LEU A 52 15.70 13.04 28.39
C LEU A 52 15.93 12.98 26.87
N ILE A 53 17.14 13.32 26.39
CA ILE A 53 17.52 13.16 24.98
C ILE A 53 17.42 11.71 24.57
N LYS A 54 18.02 10.78 25.31
CA LYS A 54 18.03 9.38 24.90
C LYS A 54 16.61 8.81 24.76
N ASN A 55 15.70 9.22 25.65
CA ASN A 55 14.30 8.79 25.58
C ASN A 55 13.53 9.52 24.45
N LEU A 56 13.78 10.82 24.24
CA LEU A 56 13.18 11.61 23.16
C LEU A 56 13.66 11.15 21.77
N GLU A 57 14.94 10.81 21.63
CA GLU A 57 15.52 10.24 20.41
C GLU A 57 14.84 8.91 20.08
N HIS A 58 14.71 8.02 21.06
CA HIS A 58 13.98 6.76 20.89
C HIS A 58 12.51 6.99 20.47
N ILE A 59 11.82 7.92 21.10
CA ILE A 59 10.42 8.26 20.76
C ILE A 59 10.34 8.84 19.35
N ASN A 60 11.27 9.73 18.97
CA ASN A 60 11.33 10.32 17.63
C ASN A 60 11.62 9.25 16.56
N GLU A 61 12.50 8.29 16.84
CA GLU A 61 12.79 7.19 15.93
C GLU A 61 11.59 6.26 15.74
N ILE A 62 10.85 5.98 16.80
CA ILE A 62 9.60 5.19 16.74
C ILE A 62 8.57 5.93 15.91
N ILE A 63 8.34 7.23 16.18
CA ILE A 63 7.38 8.05 15.43
C ILE A 63 7.77 8.12 13.95
N ARG A 64 9.05 8.33 13.64
CA ARG A 64 9.57 8.34 12.26
C ARG A 64 9.34 7.01 11.56
N SER A 65 9.56 5.91 12.25
CA SER A 65 9.37 4.56 11.71
C SER A 65 7.90 4.25 11.44
N ILE A 66 7.00 4.62 12.35
CA ILE A 66 5.54 4.49 12.16
C ILE A 66 5.09 5.30 10.94
N PHE A 67 5.50 6.56 10.84
CA PHE A 67 5.18 7.39 9.68
C PHE A 67 5.69 6.78 8.38
N PHE A 68 6.90 6.23 8.36
CA PHE A 68 7.47 5.57 7.19
C PHE A 68 6.69 4.31 6.78
N ILE A 69 6.29 3.48 7.74
CA ILE A 69 5.49 2.27 7.48
C ILE A 69 4.10 2.65 6.94
N CYS A 70 3.41 3.60 7.60
CA CYS A 70 2.12 4.12 7.14
C CYS A 70 2.23 4.69 5.73
N ALA A 71 3.31 5.42 5.47
CA ALA A 71 3.59 5.97 4.15
C ALA A 71 3.70 4.83 3.12
N VAL A 72 4.61 3.86 3.32
CA VAL A 72 4.82 2.78 2.34
C VAL A 72 3.53 1.99 2.09
N PHE A 73 2.74 1.81 3.14
CA PHE A 73 1.43 1.18 3.05
C PHE A 73 0.45 1.97 2.16
N ILE A 74 0.32 3.28 2.38
CA ILE A 74 -0.54 4.14 1.54
C ILE A 74 -0.07 4.11 0.09
N HIS A 75 1.23 4.17 -0.16
CA HIS A 75 1.79 4.06 -1.51
C HIS A 75 1.42 2.74 -2.19
N LEU A 76 1.50 1.62 -1.45
CA LEU A 76 1.10 0.31 -1.96
C LEU A 76 -0.39 0.27 -2.31
N VAL A 77 -1.27 0.81 -1.45
CA VAL A 77 -2.71 0.90 -1.72
C VAL A 77 -2.99 1.76 -2.94
N CYS A 78 -2.33 2.92 -3.05
CA CYS A 78 -2.43 3.78 -4.23
C CYS A 78 -2.06 3.04 -5.52
N MET A 79 -1.04 2.18 -5.50
CA MET A 79 -0.65 1.36 -6.65
C MET A 79 -1.62 0.19 -6.92
N CYS A 80 -2.27 -0.37 -5.90
CA CYS A 80 -3.30 -1.41 -6.03
C CYS A 80 -4.59 -0.89 -6.70
N ILE A 81 -4.98 0.38 -6.49
CA ILE A 81 -6.20 0.98 -7.05
C ILE A 81 -6.24 0.96 -8.60
N PRO A 82 -5.25 1.51 -9.33
CA PRO A 82 -5.26 1.47 -10.78
C PRO A 82 -5.07 0.05 -11.32
N GLY A 83 -4.33 -0.82 -10.61
CA GLY A 83 -4.21 -2.24 -10.96
C GLY A 83 -5.56 -2.94 -10.94
N GLN A 84 -6.39 -2.64 -9.94
CA GLN A 84 -7.71 -3.23 -9.81
C GLN A 84 -8.73 -2.66 -10.80
N LEU A 85 -8.71 -1.35 -10.99
CA LEU A 85 -9.53 -0.70 -12.01
C LEU A 85 -9.21 -1.24 -13.42
N LEU A 86 -7.93 -1.48 -13.73
CA LEU A 86 -7.50 -2.02 -15.02
C LEU A 86 -8.07 -3.43 -15.24
N ILE A 87 -8.04 -4.27 -14.20
CA ILE A 87 -8.62 -5.62 -14.23
C ILE A 87 -10.13 -5.52 -14.47
N ASP A 88 -10.85 -4.74 -13.67
CA ASP A 88 -12.30 -4.60 -13.74
C ASP A 88 -12.75 -4.08 -15.13
N ARG A 89 -12.08 -3.04 -15.65
CA ARG A 89 -12.38 -2.50 -16.98
C ARG A 89 -12.04 -3.47 -18.10
N SER A 90 -10.99 -4.29 -17.95
CA SER A 90 -10.64 -5.29 -18.95
C SER A 90 -11.70 -6.39 -19.07
N ILE A 91 -12.29 -6.79 -17.94
CA ILE A 91 -13.39 -7.75 -17.88
C ILE A 91 -14.67 -7.13 -18.48
N GLU A 92 -14.99 -5.89 -18.13
CA GLU A 92 -16.16 -5.18 -18.68
C GLU A 92 -16.12 -5.07 -20.21
N VAL A 93 -14.95 -4.81 -20.78
CA VAL A 93 -14.77 -4.76 -22.25
C VAL A 93 -15.02 -6.14 -22.87
N PHE A 94 -14.56 -7.20 -22.21
CA PHE A 94 -14.78 -8.57 -22.67
C PHE A 94 -16.28 -8.92 -22.64
N ASP A 95 -16.96 -8.69 -21.52
CA ASP A 95 -18.38 -9.00 -21.34
C ASP A 95 -19.24 -8.27 -22.36
N LYS A 96 -19.03 -6.95 -22.53
CA LYS A 96 -19.77 -6.15 -23.52
C LYS A 96 -19.49 -6.57 -24.96
N ALA A 97 -18.26 -6.98 -25.26
CA ALA A 97 -17.91 -7.48 -26.58
C ALA A 97 -18.59 -8.83 -26.87
N TYR A 98 -18.68 -9.69 -25.84
CA TYR A 98 -19.32 -11.00 -25.92
C TYR A 98 -20.85 -10.89 -26.10
N ASP A 99 -21.50 -10.03 -25.31
CA ASP A 99 -22.95 -9.79 -25.34
C ASP A 99 -23.41 -8.93 -26.53
N SER A 100 -22.48 -8.39 -27.31
CA SER A 100 -22.82 -7.60 -28.49
C SER A 100 -23.55 -8.47 -29.54
N ALA A 101 -24.43 -7.86 -30.34
CA ALA A 101 -25.10 -8.51 -31.46
C ALA A 101 -24.13 -8.78 -32.63
N TRP A 102 -23.05 -9.51 -32.37
CA TRP A 102 -21.88 -9.72 -33.23
C TRP A 102 -22.24 -10.24 -34.62
N TYR A 103 -23.35 -10.96 -34.75
CA TYR A 103 -23.86 -11.47 -36.01
C TYR A 103 -24.33 -10.36 -36.96
N THR A 104 -24.76 -9.21 -36.44
CA THR A 104 -25.22 -8.05 -37.22
C THR A 104 -24.08 -7.17 -37.74
N PHE A 105 -22.85 -7.37 -37.27
CA PHE A 105 -21.71 -6.54 -37.63
C PHE A 105 -21.13 -6.86 -39.02
N SER A 106 -20.47 -5.87 -39.61
CA SER A 106 -19.74 -6.03 -40.88
C SER A 106 -18.65 -7.11 -40.78
N ILE A 107 -18.26 -7.73 -41.90
CA ILE A 107 -17.18 -8.73 -41.94
C ILE A 107 -15.88 -8.20 -41.30
N LYS A 108 -15.54 -6.93 -41.54
CA LYS A 108 -14.32 -6.31 -41.00
C LYS A 108 -14.40 -6.18 -39.48
N THR A 109 -15.54 -5.71 -38.97
CA THR A 109 -15.79 -5.57 -37.53
C THR A 109 -15.80 -6.91 -36.82
N ARG A 110 -16.43 -7.95 -37.40
CA ARG A 110 -16.43 -9.31 -36.84
C ARG A 110 -15.04 -9.92 -36.74
N ARG A 111 -14.16 -9.62 -37.71
CA ARG A 111 -12.75 -10.05 -37.67
C ARG A 111 -11.99 -9.39 -36.52
N LEU A 112 -12.19 -8.08 -36.31
CA LEU A 112 -11.59 -7.33 -35.20
C LEU A 112 -12.13 -7.79 -33.85
N LEU A 113 -13.45 -8.02 -33.74
CA LEU A 113 -14.10 -8.51 -32.52
C LEU A 113 -13.53 -9.84 -32.07
N ARG A 114 -13.27 -10.78 -33.00
CA ARG A 114 -12.60 -12.05 -32.67
C ARG A 114 -11.21 -11.84 -32.08
N ILE A 115 -10.43 -10.93 -32.63
CA ILE A 115 -9.08 -10.63 -32.13
C ILE A 115 -9.18 -10.00 -30.74
N LEU A 116 -10.13 -9.09 -30.53
CA LEU A 116 -10.41 -8.47 -29.23
C LEU A 116 -10.77 -9.53 -28.20
N LEU A 117 -11.78 -10.36 -28.45
CA LEU A 117 -12.21 -11.44 -27.54
C LEU A 117 -11.07 -12.41 -27.22
N TYR A 118 -10.27 -12.80 -28.22
CA TYR A 118 -9.10 -13.66 -28.00
C TYR A 118 -8.04 -13.01 -27.10
N ARG A 119 -7.77 -11.71 -27.28
CA ARG A 119 -6.79 -10.98 -26.46
C ARG A 119 -7.30 -10.63 -25.07
N SER A 120 -8.60 -10.36 -24.94
CA SER A 120 -9.28 -10.01 -23.70
C SER A 120 -9.68 -11.22 -22.86
N PHE A 121 -9.49 -12.44 -23.39
CA PHE A 121 -9.69 -13.68 -22.65
C PHE A 121 -8.80 -13.77 -21.38
N SER A 122 -7.69 -13.04 -21.35
CA SER A 122 -6.91 -12.82 -20.14
C SER A 122 -7.07 -11.38 -19.66
N PRO A 123 -7.55 -11.14 -18.42
CA PRO A 123 -7.70 -9.80 -17.90
C PRO A 123 -6.34 -9.08 -17.84
N CYS A 124 -6.37 -7.77 -18.04
CA CYS A 124 -5.15 -6.97 -18.02
C CYS A 124 -4.71 -6.79 -16.56
N THR A 125 -3.69 -7.55 -16.16
CA THR A 125 -3.20 -7.59 -14.79
C THR A 125 -1.87 -6.84 -14.69
N LEU A 126 -1.78 -5.90 -13.75
CA LEU A 126 -0.52 -5.24 -13.44
C LEU A 126 0.25 -6.11 -12.45
N THR A 127 1.47 -6.52 -12.81
CA THR A 127 2.31 -7.37 -11.96
C THR A 127 3.58 -6.63 -11.52
N ALA A 128 3.85 -6.54 -10.22
CA ALA A 128 5.14 -6.10 -9.71
C ALA A 128 6.17 -7.21 -9.94
N GLY A 129 7.10 -6.98 -10.88
CA GLY A 129 8.21 -7.89 -11.18
C GLY A 129 7.80 -9.30 -11.65
N LYS A 130 6.56 -9.50 -12.13
CA LYS A 130 5.92 -10.80 -12.45
C LYS A 130 5.68 -11.73 -11.25
N ILE A 131 5.91 -11.25 -10.03
CA ILE A 131 5.80 -12.06 -8.80
C ILE A 131 4.51 -11.72 -8.05
N PHE A 132 4.04 -10.47 -8.14
CA PHE A 132 2.84 -10.02 -7.42
C PHE A 132 1.84 -9.33 -8.31
N ILE A 133 0.61 -9.82 -8.35
CA ILE A 133 -0.51 -9.11 -8.99
C ILE A 133 -0.90 -7.95 -8.08
N LEU A 134 -0.88 -6.74 -8.63
CA LEU A 134 -1.29 -5.51 -7.93
C LEU A 134 -2.81 -5.44 -7.92
N SER A 135 -3.41 -6.14 -6.96
CA SER A 135 -4.85 -6.17 -6.73
C SER A 135 -5.22 -5.79 -5.29
N MET A 136 -6.43 -5.25 -5.10
CA MET A 136 -6.96 -4.99 -3.76
C MET A 136 -7.03 -6.27 -2.91
N THR A 137 -7.32 -7.42 -3.51
CA THR A 137 -7.31 -8.73 -2.85
C THR A 137 -5.91 -9.07 -2.32
N MET A 138 -4.85 -8.84 -3.09
CA MET A 138 -3.47 -9.06 -2.63
C MET A 138 -3.01 -8.04 -1.58
N CYS A 139 -3.43 -6.79 -1.73
CA CYS A 139 -3.25 -5.78 -0.70
C CYS A 139 -3.90 -6.25 0.63
N SER A 140 -5.15 -6.76 0.60
CA SER A 140 -5.82 -7.29 1.80
C SER A 140 -5.15 -8.53 2.42
N SER A 141 -4.71 -9.51 1.61
CA SER A 141 -4.06 -10.70 2.15
C SER A 141 -2.69 -10.39 2.79
N ARG A 142 -1.96 -9.41 2.23
CA ARG A 142 -0.68 -8.94 2.78
C ARG A 142 -0.85 -8.28 4.15
N ILE A 143 -1.90 -7.48 4.31
CA ILE A 143 -2.25 -6.84 5.60
C ILE A 143 -2.55 -7.90 6.65
N ILE A 144 -3.45 -8.84 6.32
CA ILE A 144 -3.82 -9.93 7.23
C ILE A 144 -2.60 -10.78 7.61
N GLN A 145 -1.67 -11.02 6.68
CA GLN A 145 -0.44 -11.73 6.98
C GLN A 145 0.45 -10.95 7.96
N CYS A 146 0.58 -9.63 7.79
CA CYS A 146 1.33 -8.77 8.70
C CYS A 146 0.73 -8.76 10.12
N ASP A 147 -0.59 -8.66 10.25
CA ASP A 147 -1.26 -8.69 11.55
C ASP A 147 -1.06 -10.03 12.26
N ASN A 148 -1.12 -11.15 11.53
CA ASN A 148 -0.84 -12.48 12.06
C ASN A 148 0.61 -12.64 12.53
N ILE A 149 1.57 -12.10 11.78
CA ILE A 149 3.00 -12.15 12.15
C ILE A 149 3.24 -11.31 13.42
N GLN A 150 2.65 -10.12 13.51
CA GLN A 150 2.76 -9.25 14.68
C GLN A 150 2.21 -9.93 15.94
N PHE A 151 1.03 -10.57 15.82
CA PHE A 151 0.40 -11.31 16.90
C PHE A 151 1.24 -12.52 17.37
N TYR A 152 1.89 -13.22 16.44
CA TYR A 152 2.77 -14.34 16.78
C TYR A 152 4.01 -13.90 17.56
N GLU A 153 4.62 -12.76 17.20
CA GLU A 153 5.76 -12.23 17.94
C GLU A 153 5.35 -11.73 19.34
N GLU A 154 4.17 -11.11 19.51
CA GLU A 154 3.65 -10.76 20.85
C GLU A 154 3.43 -12.01 21.73
N ILE A 155 2.83 -13.07 21.19
CA ILE A 155 2.64 -14.33 21.95
C ILE A 155 3.97 -14.97 22.34
N LYS A 156 4.97 -14.89 21.46
CA LYS A 156 6.30 -15.44 21.71
C LYS A 156 7.00 -14.68 22.82
N ASP A 157 6.86 -13.36 22.85
CA ASP A 157 7.44 -12.51 23.90
C ASP A 157 6.77 -12.75 25.26
N ILE A 158 5.43 -12.84 25.30
CA ILE A 158 4.67 -13.20 26.51
C ILE A 158 5.10 -14.58 27.04
N ARG A 159 5.30 -15.56 26.16
CA ARG A 159 5.74 -16.91 26.55
C ARG A 159 7.14 -16.89 27.16
N HIS A 160 8.04 -16.09 26.59
CA HIS A 160 9.41 -15.96 27.08
C HIS A 160 9.45 -15.28 28.46
N VAL A 161 8.67 -14.20 28.65
CA VAL A 161 8.51 -13.52 29.95
C VAL A 161 7.92 -14.46 31.01
N ASN A 162 6.92 -15.28 30.64
CA ASN A 162 6.29 -16.21 31.56
C ASN A 162 7.22 -17.36 31.98
N GLN A 163 8.07 -17.88 31.08
CA GLN A 163 9.10 -18.86 31.44
C GLN A 163 10.15 -18.30 32.41
N TYR A 164 10.58 -17.06 32.21
CA TYR A 164 11.49 -16.38 33.13
C TYR A 164 10.86 -16.14 34.51
N GLY A 165 9.59 -15.69 34.54
CA GLY A 165 8.84 -15.49 35.79
C GLY A 165 8.64 -16.79 36.58
N LEU A 166 8.37 -17.90 35.90
CA LEU A 166 8.18 -19.22 36.53
C LEU A 166 9.48 -19.78 37.12
N SER A 167 10.62 -19.60 36.43
CA SER A 167 11.94 -20.02 36.92
C SER A 167 12.35 -19.26 38.19
N HIS A 168 12.06 -17.97 38.25
CA HIS A 168 12.37 -17.13 39.42
C HIS A 168 11.44 -17.41 40.62
N ALA A 169 10.18 -17.81 40.36
CA ALA A 169 9.25 -18.21 41.41
C ALA A 169 9.62 -19.54 42.08
N LEU A 170 10.11 -20.52 41.30
CA LEU A 170 10.56 -21.81 41.82
C LEU A 170 11.84 -21.69 42.68
N HIS A 171 12.76 -20.81 42.30
CA HIS A 171 14.00 -20.60 43.08
C HIS A 171 13.78 -19.82 44.38
N GLY A 172 12.69 -19.03 44.48
CA GLY A 172 12.29 -18.34 45.71
C GLY A 172 11.64 -19.26 46.75
N THR A 173 11.13 -20.43 46.35
CA THR A 173 10.48 -21.41 47.25
C THR A 173 11.45 -22.42 47.86
N GLU A 174 12.65 -22.59 47.30
CA GLU A 174 13.69 -23.48 47.85
C GLU A 174 14.55 -22.82 48.95
N ASN A 175 14.41 -21.50 49.16
CA ASN A 175 15.19 -20.73 50.15
C ASN A 175 14.39 -20.36 51.42
N LYS A 176 13.33 -21.11 51.76
CA LYS A 176 12.60 -21.02 53.04
C LYS A 176 12.58 -22.38 53.72
#